data_AF-A0A7V2ZM11-F1
#
_entry.id   AF-A0A7V2ZM11-F1
#
_cell.length_a   1.000
_cell.length_b   1.000
_cell.length_c   1.000
_cell.angle_alpha   90.00
_cell.angle_beta   90.00
_cell.angle_gamma   90.00
#
_symmetry.space_group_name_H-M   'P 1'
#
loop_
_entity.id
_entity.type
_entity.pdbx_description
1 polymer ?
#
loop_
_entity_poly.entity_id
_entity_poly.type
_entity_poly.pdbx_seq_one_letter_code
_entity_poly.pdbx_strand_id
1 'polypeptide(L)'
;MKERDIQIVSPDDEIFEDLNDLGAFNIGGKSEKQVEEDYREKTTYVEENLWTKLERVGKKISFAKDIIALFNYMRDPLVSWHRKAIVVMGLIYFISPIDTIPDIAPLIGYMDDLGVISALLKFLGHELIPYYDKNYRA
;
A
#
# COMPACT_ATOMS: atom_id res chain seq x y z
N MET A 1 11.99 36.08 9.14
CA MET A 1 10.89 35.10 9.14
C MET A 1 11.50 33.82 8.58
N LYS A 2 11.78 32.82 9.43
CA LYS A 2 12.53 31.61 9.04
C LYS A 2 11.52 30.55 8.61
N GLU A 3 11.53 30.21 7.32
CA GLU A 3 10.77 29.11 6.76
C GLU A 3 11.16 27.82 7.50
N ARG A 4 10.15 27.08 7.99
CA ARG A 4 10.36 25.79 8.61
C ARG A 4 10.34 24.76 7.50
N ASP A 5 11.53 24.35 7.07
CA ASP A 5 11.71 23.17 6.24
C ASP A 5 11.10 21.98 6.98
N ILE A 6 9.98 21.50 6.46
CA ILE A 6 9.38 20.25 6.89
C ILE A 6 10.28 19.17 6.30
N GLN A 7 11.26 18.72 7.08
CA GLN A 7 12.05 17.55 6.72
C GLN A 7 11.10 16.35 6.71
N ILE A 8 10.70 15.95 5.50
CA ILE A 8 10.10 14.64 5.28
C ILE A 8 11.22 13.66 5.57
N VAL A 9 11.16 13.01 6.73
CA VAL A 9 12.06 11.91 7.09
C VAL A 9 11.91 10.88 5.97
N SER A 10 12.94 10.74 5.14
CA SER A 10 13.01 9.62 4.20
C SER A 10 13.18 8.38 5.08
N PRO A 11 12.26 7.39 5.02
CA PRO A 11 12.51 6.12 5.69
C PRO A 11 13.80 5.56 5.09
N ASP A 12 14.74 5.19 5.97
CA ASP A 12 16.04 4.66 5.58
C ASP A 12 15.84 3.50 4.58
N ASP A 13 16.61 3.53 3.48
CA ASP A 13 16.42 2.67 2.32
C ASP A 13 16.56 1.16 2.64
N GLU A 14 17.08 0.79 3.82
CA GLU A 14 17.14 -0.58 4.35
C GLU A 14 15.78 -1.27 4.38
N ILE A 15 14.71 -0.56 4.78
CA ILE A 15 13.37 -1.16 4.85
C ILE A 15 12.91 -1.62 3.46
N PHE A 16 13.30 -0.91 2.40
CA PHE A 16 12.89 -1.21 1.03
C PHE A 16 13.76 -2.27 0.36
N GLU A 17 15.02 -2.43 0.77
CA GLU A 17 15.86 -3.57 0.37
C GLU A 17 15.29 -4.88 0.94
N ASP A 18 14.88 -4.90 2.22
CA ASP A 18 14.19 -6.04 2.84
C ASP A 18 12.86 -6.38 2.15
N LEU A 19 12.14 -5.37 1.60
CA LEU A 19 10.91 -5.59 0.83
C LEU A 19 11.15 -6.29 -0.51
N ASN A 20 12.32 -6.12 -1.12
CA ASN A 20 12.70 -6.87 -2.33
C ASN A 20 13.13 -8.31 -1.98
N ASP A 21 13.70 -8.50 -0.78
CA ASP A 21 14.10 -9.80 -0.24
C ASP A 21 12.94 -10.56 0.47
N LEU A 22 11.72 -9.99 0.48
CA LEU A 22 10.47 -10.67 0.85
C LEU A 22 10.18 -11.95 0.05
N GLY A 23 11.00 -12.27 -0.97
CA GLY A 23 11.07 -13.62 -1.54
C GLY A 23 11.35 -14.71 -0.50
N ALA A 24 11.87 -14.35 0.67
CA ALA A 24 12.06 -15.21 1.83
C ALA A 24 11.02 -15.00 2.96
N PHE A 25 9.86 -14.39 2.69
CA PHE A 25 8.78 -14.36 3.68
C PHE A 25 8.25 -15.78 3.89
N ASN A 26 8.86 -16.44 4.87
CA ASN A 26 8.40 -17.69 5.43
C ASN A 26 7.09 -17.35 6.13
N ILE A 27 5.97 -17.41 5.39
CA ILE A 27 4.63 -17.17 5.92
C ILE A 27 4.49 -18.17 7.06
N GLY A 28 4.69 -17.74 8.32
CA GLY A 28 5.10 -18.59 9.44
C GLY A 28 4.45 -19.98 9.49
N GLY A 29 5.08 -20.97 8.86
CA GLY A 29 4.57 -22.34 8.76
C GLY A 29 3.20 -22.53 8.07
N LYS A 30 2.65 -21.51 7.37
CA LYS A 30 1.40 -21.64 6.61
C LYS A 30 1.64 -22.46 5.33
N SER A 31 0.69 -23.33 5.01
CA SER A 31 0.67 -24.06 3.73
C SER A 31 0.33 -23.14 2.56
N GLU A 32 0.70 -23.52 1.33
CA GLU A 32 0.41 -22.76 0.10
C GLU A 32 -1.07 -22.38 -0.03
N LYS A 33 -1.98 -23.30 0.33
CA LYS A 33 -3.43 -23.03 0.33
C LYS A 33 -3.83 -21.94 1.30
N GLN A 34 -3.26 -21.94 2.50
CA GLN A 34 -3.53 -20.90 3.49
C GLN A 34 -2.96 -19.54 3.07
N VAL A 35 -1.84 -19.54 2.34
CA VAL A 35 -1.29 -18.31 1.75
C VAL A 35 -2.21 -17.76 0.67
N GLU A 36 -2.73 -18.63 -0.20
CA GLU A 36 -3.64 -18.24 -1.26
C GLU A 36 -4.99 -17.73 -0.72
N GLU A 37 -5.55 -18.41 0.29
CA GLU A 37 -6.77 -17.97 0.98
C GLU A 37 -6.57 -16.62 1.68
N ASP A 38 -5.48 -16.44 2.44
CA ASP A 38 -5.13 -15.18 3.11
C ASP A 38 -4.97 -14.03 2.11
N TYR A 39 -4.28 -14.29 0.99
CA TYR A 39 -4.11 -13.31 -0.08
C TYR A 39 -5.45 -12.94 -0.75
N ARG A 40 -6.30 -13.93 -1.01
CA ARG A 40 -7.63 -13.72 -1.61
C ARG A 40 -8.52 -12.91 -0.69
N GLU A 41 -8.60 -13.28 0.59
CA GLU A 41 -9.38 -12.56 1.61
C GLU A 41 -8.95 -11.09 1.70
N LYS A 42 -7.64 -10.85 1.80
CA LYS A 42 -7.06 -9.51 1.85
C LYS A 42 -7.34 -8.68 0.60
N THR A 43 -7.23 -9.31 -0.57
CA THR A 43 -7.55 -8.67 -1.85
C THR A 43 -9.03 -8.27 -1.90
N THR A 44 -9.93 -9.18 -1.53
CA THR A 44 -11.37 -8.90 -1.48
C THR A 44 -11.69 -7.77 -0.50
N TYR A 45 -11.08 -7.77 0.69
CA TYR A 45 -11.23 -6.68 1.65
C TYR A 45 -10.86 -5.32 1.05
N VAL A 46 -9.73 -5.25 0.31
CA VAL A 46 -9.33 -4.03 -0.40
C VAL A 46 -10.38 -3.62 -1.43
N GLU A 47 -10.85 -4.55 -2.27
CA GLU A 47 -11.85 -4.27 -3.30
C GLU A 47 -13.17 -3.71 -2.73
N GLU A 48 -13.60 -4.21 -1.59
CA GLU A 48 -14.86 -3.83 -0.96
C GLU A 48 -14.79 -2.48 -0.23
N ASN A 49 -13.63 -2.16 0.38
CA ASN A 49 -13.54 -1.05 1.33
C ASN A 49 -12.74 0.15 0.81
N LEU A 50 -11.93 -0.02 -0.25
CA LEU A 50 -11.04 1.03 -0.75
C LEU A 50 -11.80 2.26 -1.21
N TRP A 51 -12.89 2.11 -1.95
CA TRP A 51 -13.65 3.24 -2.48
C TRP A 51 -14.30 4.07 -1.38
N THR A 52 -14.87 3.42 -0.36
CA THR A 52 -15.45 4.12 0.79
C THR A 52 -14.39 4.91 1.56
N LYS A 53 -13.19 4.35 1.77
CA LYS A 53 -12.09 5.12 2.39
C LYS A 53 -11.63 6.27 1.48
N LEU A 54 -11.48 6.02 0.18
CA LEU A 54 -11.01 7.01 -0.77
C LEU A 54 -11.95 8.22 -0.87
N GLU A 55 -13.26 7.99 -0.94
CA GLU A 55 -14.28 9.05 -0.94
C GLU A 55 -14.20 9.91 0.33
N ARG A 56 -13.96 9.29 1.49
CA ARG A 56 -13.81 9.98 2.78
C ARG A 56 -12.56 10.86 2.83
N VAL A 57 -11.46 10.41 2.23
CA VAL A 57 -10.16 11.12 2.18
C VAL A 57 -10.07 12.12 1.01
N GLY A 58 -10.94 11.97 0.00
CA GLY A 58 -10.82 12.45 -1.38
C GLY A 58 -10.84 13.97 -1.65
N LYS A 59 -10.49 14.84 -0.71
CA LYS A 59 -10.35 16.28 -0.98
C LYS A 59 -9.14 16.65 -1.84
N LYS A 60 -8.21 15.71 -2.12
CA LYS A 60 -7.04 15.91 -2.99
C LYS A 60 -7.11 15.02 -4.23
N ILE A 61 -7.26 15.64 -5.40
CA ILE A 61 -7.41 14.97 -6.71
C ILE A 61 -6.17 14.14 -7.08
N SER A 62 -4.96 14.55 -6.68
CA SER A 62 -3.71 13.83 -7.00
C SER A 62 -3.65 12.47 -6.31
N PHE A 63 -3.97 12.43 -5.02
CA PHE A 63 -3.85 11.22 -4.21
C PHE A 63 -4.82 10.11 -4.64
N ALA A 64 -6.00 10.47 -5.14
CA ALA A 64 -6.94 9.48 -5.65
C ALA A 64 -6.41 8.73 -6.89
N LYS A 65 -5.64 9.40 -7.75
CA LYS A 65 -5.04 8.76 -8.92
C LYS A 65 -3.98 7.74 -8.52
N ASP A 66 -3.18 8.07 -7.51
CA ASP A 66 -2.14 7.20 -6.97
C ASP A 66 -2.73 5.90 -6.38
N ILE A 67 -3.81 6.03 -5.60
CA ILE A 67 -4.54 4.89 -5.04
C ILE A 67 -5.16 4.02 -6.15
N ILE A 68 -5.73 4.62 -7.19
CA ILE A 68 -6.27 3.89 -8.33
C ILE A 68 -5.16 3.14 -9.10
N ALA A 69 -4.00 3.77 -9.29
CA ALA A 69 -2.86 3.12 -9.95
C ALA A 69 -2.37 1.90 -9.15
N LEU A 70 -2.24 2.02 -7.83
CA LEU A 70 -1.92 0.91 -6.93
C LEU A 70 -2.98 -0.21 -7.00
N PHE A 71 -4.27 0.15 -7.01
CA PHE A 71 -5.35 -0.81 -7.15
C PHE A 71 -5.31 -1.60 -8.47
N ASN A 72 -5.01 -0.91 -9.59
CA ASN A 72 -4.86 -1.57 -10.88
C ASN A 72 -3.61 -2.46 -10.90
N TYR A 73 -2.51 -1.99 -10.31
CA TYR A 73 -1.26 -2.73 -10.20
C TYR A 73 -1.43 -4.06 -9.44
N MET A 74 -2.18 -4.07 -8.32
CA MET A 74 -2.42 -5.33 -7.59
C MET A 74 -3.29 -6.34 -8.37
N ARG A 75 -4.12 -5.86 -9.30
CA ARG A 75 -5.00 -6.71 -10.14
C ARG A 75 -4.33 -7.24 -11.40
N ASP A 76 -3.19 -6.70 -11.81
CA ASP A 76 -2.53 -7.09 -13.06
C ASP A 76 -1.91 -8.50 -12.96
N PRO A 77 -2.35 -9.50 -13.74
CA PRO A 77 -1.83 -10.87 -13.66
C PRO A 77 -0.33 -11.00 -13.95
N LEU A 78 0.27 -10.04 -14.68
CA LEU A 78 1.69 -10.03 -15.04
C LEU A 78 2.60 -9.46 -13.95
N VAL A 79 2.03 -8.79 -12.94
CA VAL A 79 2.78 -8.35 -11.77
C VAL A 79 3.10 -9.53 -10.87
N SER A 80 4.35 -9.63 -10.43
CA SER A 80 4.80 -10.69 -9.51
C SER A 80 3.99 -10.68 -8.21
N TRP A 81 3.73 -11.86 -7.66
CA TRP A 81 2.83 -11.99 -6.52
C TRP A 81 3.31 -11.22 -5.27
N HIS A 82 4.63 -11.20 -5.01
CA HIS A 82 5.22 -10.47 -3.88
C HIS A 82 4.95 -8.97 -3.98
N ARG A 83 5.13 -8.40 -5.19
CA ARG A 83 4.85 -6.99 -5.46
C ARG A 83 3.38 -6.66 -5.20
N LYS A 84 2.45 -7.53 -5.61
CA LYS A 84 1.02 -7.36 -5.31
C LYS A 84 0.76 -7.41 -3.81
N ALA A 85 1.37 -8.34 -3.09
CA ALA A 85 1.21 -8.48 -1.65
C ALA A 85 1.63 -7.21 -0.89
N ILE A 86 2.75 -6.59 -1.28
CA ILE A 86 3.21 -5.30 -0.72
C ILE A 86 2.15 -4.22 -0.92
N VAL A 87 1.58 -4.11 -2.12
CA VAL A 87 0.52 -3.13 -2.43
C VAL A 87 -0.76 -3.42 -1.63
N VAL A 88 -1.20 -4.68 -1.58
CA VAL A 88 -2.38 -5.09 -0.81
C VAL A 88 -2.21 -4.72 0.66
N MET A 89 -1.06 -5.02 1.26
CA MET A 89 -0.79 -4.68 2.66
C MET A 89 -0.83 -3.16 2.91
N GLY A 90 -0.22 -2.35 2.03
CA GLY A 90 -0.28 -0.90 2.20
C GLY A 90 -1.69 -0.32 1.95
N LEU A 91 -2.47 -0.91 1.05
CA LEU A 91 -3.87 -0.51 0.84
C LEU A 91 -4.77 -0.92 2.02
N ILE A 92 -4.55 -2.08 2.64
CA ILE A 92 -5.24 -2.48 3.88
C ILE A 92 -4.95 -1.48 4.99
N TYR A 93 -3.67 -1.14 5.19
CA TYR A 93 -3.27 -0.14 6.18
C TYR A 93 -3.94 1.21 5.91
N PHE A 94 -4.00 1.63 4.63
CA PHE A 94 -4.71 2.84 4.24
C PHE A 94 -6.22 2.78 4.53
N ILE A 95 -6.87 1.63 4.32
CA ILE A 95 -8.31 1.45 4.54
C ILE A 95 -8.66 1.51 6.03
N SER A 96 -8.02 0.66 6.84
CA SER A 96 -8.26 0.54 8.28
C SER A 96 -6.93 0.45 9.03
N PRO A 97 -6.31 1.60 9.36
CA PRO A 97 -5.05 1.64 10.11
C PRO A 97 -5.20 1.01 11.52
N ILE A 98 -6.42 1.07 12.07
CA ILE A 98 -6.76 0.66 13.44
C ILE A 98 -6.91 -0.86 13.58
N ASP A 99 -7.35 -1.57 12.53
CA ASP A 99 -7.55 -3.03 12.61
C ASP A 99 -6.25 -3.85 12.61
N THR A 100 -5.12 -3.26 12.18
CA THR A 100 -3.85 -4.01 12.03
C THR A 100 -2.96 -3.95 13.28
N ILE A 101 -3.26 -3.08 14.25
CA ILE A 101 -2.46 -2.88 15.48
C ILE A 101 -3.40 -2.92 16.69
N PRO A 102 -3.60 -4.09 17.34
CA PRO A 102 -4.22 -4.13 18.66
C PRO A 102 -3.26 -3.50 19.68
N ASP A 103 -3.74 -2.53 20.48
CA ASP A 103 -3.16 -2.03 21.73
C ASP A 103 -1.95 -1.04 21.72
N ILE A 104 -1.87 -0.05 20.82
CA ILE A 104 -0.88 1.07 20.95
C ILE A 104 -1.51 2.47 20.77
N ALA A 105 -2.72 2.66 21.28
CA ALA A 105 -3.62 3.74 20.88
C ALA A 105 -3.34 5.20 21.31
N PRO A 106 -2.44 5.61 22.24
CA PRO A 106 -2.52 7.02 22.68
C PRO A 106 -1.58 8.01 21.98
N LEU A 107 -0.70 7.63 21.04
CA LEU A 107 0.37 8.54 20.57
C LEU A 107 0.48 8.83 19.06
N ILE A 108 -0.37 8.29 18.19
CA ILE A 108 -0.21 8.47 16.73
C ILE A 108 -1.42 9.22 16.17
N GLY A 109 -1.43 10.53 16.40
CA GLY A 109 -2.43 11.43 15.84
C GLY A 109 -2.12 11.77 14.39
N TYR A 110 -2.90 11.20 13.46
CA TYR A 110 -3.19 11.75 12.12
C TYR A 110 -2.08 11.80 11.04
N MET A 111 -0.85 11.32 11.29
CA MET A 111 0.27 11.48 10.35
C MET A 111 0.62 10.26 9.47
N ASP A 112 0.08 9.05 9.68
CA ASP A 112 0.72 7.84 9.13
C ASP A 112 0.06 7.14 7.91
N ASP A 113 -1.19 7.44 7.52
CA ASP A 113 -1.84 6.77 6.35
C ASP A 113 -1.23 7.21 5.01
N LEU A 114 -0.90 8.50 4.88
CA LEU A 114 -0.31 9.07 3.66
C LEU A 114 1.18 8.72 3.53
N GLY A 115 1.87 8.49 4.66
CA GLY A 115 3.28 8.11 4.67
C GLY A 115 3.49 6.74 4.02
N VAL A 116 2.69 5.75 4.39
CA VAL A 116 2.74 4.40 3.81
C VAL A 116 2.47 4.41 2.31
N ILE A 117 1.44 5.14 1.87
CA ILE A 117 1.16 5.26 0.43
C ILE A 117 2.29 6.00 -0.28
N SER A 118 2.82 7.09 0.29
CA SER A 118 3.94 7.82 -0.32
C SER A 118 5.20 6.94 -0.43
N ALA A 119 5.46 6.10 0.56
CA ALA A 119 6.52 5.11 0.55
C ALA A 119 6.32 4.07 -0.57
N LEU A 120 5.11 3.54 -0.72
CA LEU A 120 4.77 2.64 -1.83
C LEU A 120 4.96 3.29 -3.20
N LEU A 121 4.54 4.55 -3.36
CA LEU A 121 4.72 5.29 -4.62
C LEU A 121 6.20 5.52 -4.92
N LYS A 122 7.03 5.82 -3.91
CA LYS A 122 8.48 5.95 -4.09
C LYS A 122 9.11 4.61 -4.49
N PHE A 123 8.72 3.53 -3.82
CA PHE A 123 9.24 2.19 -4.04
C PHE A 123 8.88 1.62 -5.42
N LEU A 124 7.62 1.79 -5.84
CA LEU A 124 7.09 1.25 -7.09
C LEU A 124 7.08 2.27 -8.23
N GLY A 125 7.70 3.43 -8.06
CA GLY A 125 7.47 4.61 -8.89
C GLY A 125 7.55 4.33 -10.40
N HIS A 126 8.62 3.68 -10.86
CA HIS A 126 8.78 3.33 -12.27
C HIS A 126 7.78 2.27 -12.75
N GLU A 127 7.41 1.33 -11.89
CA GLU A 127 6.48 0.24 -12.22
C GLU A 127 5.03 0.74 -12.28
N LEU A 128 4.68 1.81 -11.55
CA LEU A 128 3.34 2.38 -11.49
C LEU A 128 3.00 3.32 -12.65
N ILE A 129 4.01 3.91 -13.32
CA ILE A 129 3.80 4.87 -14.42
C ILE A 129 2.73 4.44 -15.43
N PRO A 130 2.73 3.18 -15.93
CA PRO A 130 1.74 2.75 -16.92
C PRO A 130 0.32 2.69 -16.36
N TYR A 131 0.15 2.38 -15.07
CA TYR A 131 -1.15 2.18 -14.41
C TYR A 131 -1.90 3.49 -14.11
N TYR A 132 -1.27 4.64 -14.33
CA TYR A 132 -1.95 5.94 -14.33
C TYR A 132 -2.78 6.18 -15.60
N ASP A 133 -2.50 5.46 -16.69
CA ASP A 133 -3.34 5.48 -17.89
C ASP A 133 -4.50 4.50 -17.71
N LYS A 134 -5.72 5.01 -17.83
CA LYS A 134 -6.95 4.21 -17.70
C LYS A 134 -7.10 3.14 -18.79
N ASN A 135 -6.38 3.28 -19.90
CA ASN A 135 -6.41 2.33 -21.02
C ASN A 135 -5.27 1.30 -20.93
N TYR A 136 -4.40 1.38 -19.92
CA TYR A 136 -3.30 0.45 -19.78
C TYR A 136 -3.82 -0.93 -19.35
N ARG A 137 -3.73 -1.89 -20.27
CA ARG A 137 -4.11 -3.31 -20.06
C ARG A 137 -5.56 -3.51 -19.59
N ALA A 138 -6.45 -2.57 -19.94
CA ALA A 138 -7.90 -2.65 -19.76
C ALA A 138 -8.57 -3.54 -20.81
#